data_AF-A0A7C6XMP7-F1
#
_entry.id   AF-A0A7C6XMP7-F1
#
_cell.length_a   1.000
_cell.length_b   1.000
_cell.length_c   1.000
_cell.angle_alpha   90.00
_cell.angle_beta   90.00
_cell.angle_gamma   90.00
#
_symmetry.space_group_name_H-M   'P 1'
#
loop_
_entity.id
_entity.type
_entity.pdbx_description
1 polymer ?
#
loop_
_entity_poly.entity_id
_entity_poly.type
_entity_poly.pdbx_seq_one_letter_code
_entity_poly.pdbx_strand_id
1 'polypeptide(L)'
;MDFLELLQMFLSGAWGTIKLFTVALGGSMILGTVLAAMRVSPTPVLRIAASTYINVVRNTPLTLVMFFCAFGLPFLDIRFGSTSS
;
A
#
# COMPACT_ATOMS: atom_id res chain seq x y z
N MET A 1 -29.61 -14.77 -11.68
CA MET A 1 -28.15 -14.64 -11.83
C MET A 1 -27.83 -15.01 -13.26
N ASP A 2 -28.11 -14.09 -14.17
CA ASP A 2 -27.78 -14.28 -15.58
C ASP A 2 -26.26 -14.08 -15.76
N PHE A 3 -25.67 -14.75 -16.75
CA PHE A 3 -24.23 -14.68 -17.01
C PHE A 3 -23.75 -13.22 -17.06
N LEU A 4 -24.53 -12.32 -17.65
CA LEU A 4 -24.22 -10.90 -17.82
C LEU A 4 -24.02 -10.15 -16.49
N GLU A 5 -24.71 -10.51 -15.42
CA GLU A 5 -24.52 -9.87 -14.10
C GLU A 5 -23.19 -10.29 -13.47
N LEU A 6 -22.82 -11.56 -13.64
CA LEU A 6 -21.51 -12.09 -13.22
C LEU A 6 -20.38 -11.32 -13.90
N LEU A 7 -20.53 -11.05 -15.20
CA LEU A 7 -19.56 -10.29 -15.99
C LEU A 7 -19.42 -8.86 -15.45
N GLN A 8 -20.55 -8.19 -15.18
CA GLN A 8 -20.56 -6.84 -14.65
C GLN A 8 -19.96 -6.76 -13.24
N MET A 9 -20.23 -7.74 -12.39
CA MET A 9 -19.67 -7.82 -11.04
C MET A 9 -18.15 -8.01 -11.06
N PHE A 10 -17.64 -8.91 -11.91
CA PHE A 10 -16.21 -9.09 -12.11
C PHE A 10 -15.54 -7.85 -12.71
N LEU A 11 -16.15 -7.20 -13.70
CA LEU A 11 -15.64 -5.95 -14.28
C LEU A 11 -15.56 -4.84 -13.25
N SER A 12 -16.59 -4.70 -12.40
CA SER A 12 -16.62 -3.70 -11.33
C SER A 12 -15.49 -3.93 -10.31
N GLY A 13 -15.29 -5.18 -9.89
CA GLY A 13 -14.18 -5.56 -9.00
C GLY A 13 -12.81 -5.32 -9.63
N ALA A 14 -12.64 -5.70 -10.90
CA ALA A 14 -11.40 -5.46 -11.66
C ALA A 14 -11.10 -3.96 -11.77
N TRP A 15 -12.12 -3.13 -12.02
CA TRP A 15 -11.98 -1.68 -12.07
C TRP A 15 -11.53 -1.09 -10.73
N GLY A 16 -12.05 -1.62 -9.62
CA GLY A 16 -11.59 -1.26 -8.27
C GLY A 16 -10.10 -1.56 -8.06
N THR A 17 -9.66 -2.76 -8.43
CA THR A 17 -8.24 -3.15 -8.34
C THR A 17 -7.34 -2.25 -9.19
N ILE A 18 -7.76 -1.93 -10.42
CA ILE A 18 -7.01 -1.03 -11.31
C ILE A 18 -6.85 0.35 -10.67
N LYS A 19 -7.93 0.95 -10.14
CA LYS A 19 -7.85 2.26 -9.47
C LYS A 19 -6.86 2.26 -8.32
N LEU A 20 -6.96 1.27 -7.43
CA LEU A 20 -6.06 1.13 -6.27
C LEU A 20 -4.62 0.93 -6.73
N PHE A 21 -4.42 0.08 -7.75
CA PHE A 21 -3.11 -0.17 -8.34
C PHE A 21 -2.50 1.10 -8.94
N THR A 22 -3.25 1.91 -9.69
CA THR A 22 -2.74 3.15 -10.29
C THR A 22 -2.25 4.14 -9.23
N VAL A 23 -3.01 4.32 -8.14
CA VAL A 23 -2.61 5.21 -7.04
C VAL A 23 -1.39 4.65 -6.30
N ALA A 24 -1.39 3.36 -5.98
CA ALA A 24 -0.28 2.70 -5.31
C ALA A 24 1.00 2.73 -6.15
N LEU A 25 0.87 2.49 -7.46
CA LEU A 25 1.97 2.57 -8.43
C LEU A 25 2.57 3.97 -8.40
N GLY A 26 1.77 5.02 -8.58
CA GLY A 26 2.25 6.40 -8.56
C GLY A 26 3.00 6.75 -7.26
N GLY A 27 2.42 6.43 -6.10
CA GLY A 27 3.05 6.68 -4.81
C GLY A 27 4.34 5.89 -4.61
N SER A 28 4.34 4.60 -4.97
CA SER A 28 5.52 3.72 -4.84
C SER A 28 6.66 4.15 -5.76
N MET A 29 6.34 4.68 -6.95
CA MET A 29 7.33 5.08 -7.94
C MET A 29 8.07 6.34 -7.48
N ILE A 30 7.35 7.31 -6.91
CA ILE A 30 7.95 8.53 -6.34
C ILE A 30 8.84 8.17 -5.15
N LEU A 31 8.30 7.40 -4.18
CA LEU A 31 9.05 6.97 -3.01
C LEU A 31 10.28 6.14 -3.39
N GLY A 32 10.12 5.20 -4.33
CA GLY A 32 11.21 4.38 -4.84
C GLY A 32 12.31 5.20 -5.52
N THR A 33 11.94 6.25 -6.25
CA THR A 33 12.89 7.17 -6.90
C THR A 33 13.68 7.96 -5.87
N VAL A 34 13.02 8.49 -4.84
CA VAL A 34 13.68 9.19 -3.72
C VAL A 34 14.65 8.26 -2.99
N LEU A 35 14.22 7.03 -2.71
CA LEU A 35 15.06 6.03 -2.05
C LEU A 35 16.27 5.62 -2.90
N ALA A 36 16.08 5.48 -4.22
CA ALA A 36 17.16 5.20 -5.16
C ALA A 36 18.18 6.35 -5.18
N ALA A 37 17.72 7.61 -5.22
CA ALA A 37 18.57 8.78 -5.15
C ALA A 37 19.36 8.85 -3.82
N MET A 38 18.73 8.51 -2.69
CA MET A 38 19.40 8.40 -1.39
C MET A 38 20.49 7.33 -1.38
N ARG A 39 20.32 6.25 -2.15
CA ARG A 39 21.30 5.15 -2.23
C ARG A 39 22.53 5.48 -3.08
N VAL A 40 22.40 6.37 -4.06
CA VAL A 40 23.50 6.83 -4.96
C VAL A 40 24.36 7.90 -4.28
N SER A 41 23.84 8.54 -3.23
CA SER A 41 24.58 9.56 -2.48
C SER A 41 25.78 8.93 -1.71
N PRO A 42 26.97 9.56 -1.73
CA PRO A 42 28.19 9.02 -1.12
C PRO A 42 28.20 9.04 0.42
N THR A 43 27.16 9.57 1.07
CA THR A 43 27.07 9.62 2.54
C THR A 43 26.66 8.25 3.12
N PRO A 44 27.52 7.62 3.94
CA PRO A 44 27.27 6.26 4.45
C PRO A 44 25.99 6.16 5.30
N VAL A 45 25.61 7.24 6.00
CA VAL A 45 24.39 7.30 6.82
C VAL A 45 23.13 7.16 5.96
N LEU A 46 23.06 7.84 4.82
CA LEU A 46 21.88 7.84 3.96
C LEU A 46 21.71 6.50 3.24
N ARG A 47 22.82 5.87 2.87
CA ARG A 47 22.87 4.53 2.28
C ARG A 47 22.44 3.44 3.27
N ILE A 48 22.87 3.54 4.54
CA ILE A 48 22.44 2.62 5.60
C ILE A 48 20.94 2.79 5.86
N ALA A 49 20.46 4.03 6.03
CA ALA A 49 19.03 4.29 6.27
C ALA A 49 18.14 3.73 5.14
N ALA A 50 18.48 4.00 3.87
CA ALA A 50 17.77 3.45 2.72
C ALA A 50 17.85 1.91 2.67
N SER A 51 19.02 1.33 2.97
CA SER A 51 19.17 -0.14 2.97
C SER A 51 18.38 -0.79 4.09
N THR A 52 18.34 -0.21 5.30
CA THR A 52 17.53 -0.69 6.41
C THR A 52 16.05 -0.63 6.08
N TYR A 53 15.56 0.49 5.52
CA TYR A 53 14.16 0.60 5.08
C TYR A 53 13.81 -0.49 4.05
N ILE A 54 14.61 -0.62 2.99
CA ILE A 54 14.37 -1.64 1.95
C ILE A 54 14.41 -3.04 2.55
N ASN A 55 15.38 -3.31 3.43
CA ASN A 55 15.52 -4.61 4.05
C ASN A 55 14.32 -4.93 4.93
N VAL A 56 13.86 -4.00 5.77
CA VAL A 56 12.66 -4.20 6.59
C VAL A 56 11.45 -4.43 5.71
N VAL A 57 11.18 -3.54 4.75
CA VAL A 57 9.99 -3.61 3.88
C VAL A 57 9.96 -4.90 3.03
N ARG A 58 11.11 -5.36 2.53
CA ARG A 58 11.19 -6.61 1.74
C ARG A 58 11.12 -7.87 2.60
N ASN A 59 11.54 -7.82 3.87
CA ASN A 59 11.43 -8.94 4.80
C ASN A 59 10.07 -8.98 5.51
N THR A 60 9.35 -7.86 5.62
CA THR A 60 7.97 -7.87 6.11
C THR A 60 7.01 -8.33 5.02
N PRO A 61 6.29 -9.45 5.21
CA PRO A 61 5.35 -9.92 4.21
C PRO A 61 4.21 -8.91 4.05
N LEU A 62 3.79 -8.66 2.81
CA LEU A 62 2.65 -7.78 2.50
C LEU A 62 1.40 -8.18 3.31
N THR A 63 1.22 -9.47 3.54
CA THR A 63 0.16 -10.02 4.39
C THR A 63 0.17 -9.45 5.80
N LEU A 64 1.36 -9.22 6.40
CA LEU A 64 1.47 -8.60 7.73
C LEU A 64 1.04 -7.13 7.69
N VAL A 65 1.36 -6.39 6.63
CA VAL A 65 0.88 -5.01 6.43
C VAL A 65 -0.64 -5.00 6.27
N MET A 66 -1.20 -5.90 5.44
CA MET A 66 -2.65 -6.03 5.27
C MET A 66 -3.35 -6.44 6.57
N PHE A 67 -2.74 -7.35 7.35
CA PHE A 67 -3.25 -7.76 8.66
C PHE A 67 -3.19 -6.60 9.66
N PHE A 68 -2.11 -5.83 9.68
CA PHE A 68 -2.03 -4.62 10.50
C PHE A 68 -3.07 -3.57 10.07
N CYS A 69 -3.33 -3.40 8.77
CA CYS A 69 -4.40 -2.52 8.31
C CYS A 69 -5.79 -3.03 8.65
N ALA A 70 -6.03 -4.34 8.62
CA ALA A 70 -7.33 -4.93 8.92
C ALA A 70 -7.62 -4.99 10.42
N PHE A 71 -6.61 -5.26 11.25
CA PHE A 71 -6.77 -5.48 12.70
C PHE A 71 -6.14 -4.34 13.51
N GLY A 72 -4.96 -3.85 13.15
CA GLY A 72 -4.27 -2.79 13.89
C GLY A 72 -4.96 -1.41 13.83
N LEU A 73 -5.51 -1.02 12.68
CA LEU A 73 -6.28 0.23 12.55
C LEU A 73 -7.53 0.29 13.45
N PRO A 74 -8.41 -0.74 13.50
CA PRO A 74 -9.54 -0.72 14.42
C PRO A 74 -9.15 -0.81 15.89
N PHE A 75 -7.99 -1.40 16.24
CA PHE A 75 -7.46 -1.42 17.61
C PHE A 75 -7.01 -0.03 18.11
N LEU A 76 -6.64 0.89 17.21
CA LEU A 76 -6.26 2.26 17.55
C LEU A 76 -7.48 3.18 17.78
N ASP A 77 -8.70 2.64 17.70
CA ASP A 77 -9.98 3.37 17.84
C ASP A 77 -10.02 4.67 17.01
N ILE A 78 -9.42 4.67 15.81
CA ILE A 78 -9.84 5.60 14.76
C ILE A 78 -11.19 5.09 14.25
N ARG A 79 -12.17 5.11 15.13
CA ARG A 79 -13.56 5.22 14.73
C ARG A 79 -13.66 6.62 14.16
N PHE A 80 -13.90 6.71 12.86
CA PHE A 80 -14.74 7.81 12.40
C PHE A 80 -16.08 7.65 13.12
N GLY A 81 -16.13 8.16 14.35
CA GLY A 81 -17.30 8.15 15.20
C GLY A 81 -18.36 8.99 14.53
N SER A 82 -19.39 8.32 14.03
CA SER A 82 -20.79 8.71 14.09
C SER A 82 -21.08 10.21 14.12
N THR A 83 -21.49 10.75 12.97
CA THR A 83 -22.61 11.70 12.99
C THR A 83 -23.85 10.97 12.51
N SER A 84 -24.72 10.73 13.49
CA SER A 84 -26.15 10.40 13.39
C SER A 84 -26.88 11.03 12.21
N SER A 85 -27.54 10.20 11.41
CA SER A 85 -28.96 10.27 10.99
C SER A 85 -29.29 9.10 10.06
#